data_AF-A0A7Y8IL82-F1
#
_entry.id   AF-A0A7Y8IL82-F1
#
_cell.length_a   1.000
_cell.length_b   1.000
_cell.length_c   1.000
_cell.angle_alpha   90.00
_cell.angle_beta   90.00
_cell.angle_gamma   90.00
#
_symmetry.space_group_name_H-M   'P 1'
#
loop_
_entity.id
_entity.type
_entity.pdbx_description
1 polymer ?
#
loop_
_entity_poly.entity_id
_entity_poly.type
_entity_poly.pdbx_seq_one_letter_code
_entity_poly.pdbx_strand_id
1 'polypeptide(L)' 'MPEPRSTVCVRCAEEKPAWWLSVCPICGKTVCHSCATFAYGRYFCCNACAAYFFHGDPEEEGSGE' A
#
# COMPACT_ATOMS: atom_id res chain seq x y z
N MET A 1 19.45 0.95 -21.00
CA MET A 1 17.99 0.74 -20.90
C MET A 1 17.69 0.48 -19.43
N PRO A 2 16.95 1.34 -18.71
CA PRO A 2 16.68 1.08 -17.30
C PRO A 2 15.75 -0.14 -17.19
N GLU A 3 16.23 -1.18 -16.51
CA GLU A 3 15.53 -2.45 -16.29
C GLU A 3 14.14 -2.21 -15.68
N PRO A 4 13.10 -2.95 -16.13
CA PRO A 4 11.80 -2.87 -15.51
C PRO A 4 11.94 -3.43 -14.10
N ARG A 5 11.77 -2.58 -13.09
CA ARG A 5 11.72 -2.98 -11.68
C ARG A 5 10.50 -3.89 -11.51
N SER A 6 10.67 -5.19 -11.75
CA SER A 6 9.67 -6.21 -11.52
C SER A 6 9.37 -6.24 -10.03
N THR A 7 8.18 -5.76 -9.68
CA THR A 7 7.74 -5.68 -8.28
C THR A 7 6.62 -6.70 -8.14
N VAL A 8 6.90 -7.84 -7.55
CA VAL A 8 5.92 -8.93 -7.47
C VAL A 8 4.81 -8.54 -6.49
N CYS A 9 3.55 -8.80 -6.84
CA CYS A 9 2.44 -8.57 -5.93
C CYS A 9 2.46 -9.61 -4.80
N VAL A 10 2.48 -9.19 -3.54
CA VAL A 10 2.52 -10.12 -2.39
C VAL A 10 1.24 -10.95 -2.21
N ARG A 11 0.14 -10.58 -2.88
CA ARG A 11 -1.16 -11.29 -2.77
C ARG A 11 -1.35 -12.38 -3.80
N CYS A 12 -1.11 -12.07 -5.07
CA CYS A 12 -1.27 -13.02 -6.16
C CYS A 12 0.05 -13.66 -6.60
N ALA A 13 1.19 -13.21 -6.06
CA ALA A 13 2.54 -13.61 -6.47
C ALA A 13 2.83 -13.42 -7.97
N GLU A 14 2.03 -12.62 -8.67
CA GLU A 14 2.25 -12.30 -10.07
C GLU A 14 3.20 -11.12 -10.22
N GLU A 15 4.10 -11.24 -11.20
CA GLU A 15 4.87 -10.11 -11.70
C GLU A 15 3.94 -9.19 -12.51
N LYS A 16 3.91 -7.92 -12.12
CA LYS A 16 3.18 -6.86 -12.83
C LYS A 16 4.16 -5.73 -13.11
N PRO A 17 3.86 -4.86 -14.08
CA PRO A 17 4.73 -3.73 -14.33
C PRO A 17 4.63 -2.71 -13.19
N ALA A 18 5.74 -2.02 -12.88
CA ALA A 18 5.88 -1.14 -11.71
C ALA A 18 4.77 -0.08 -11.58
N TRP A 19 4.21 0.40 -12.70
CA TRP A 19 3.12 1.39 -12.73
C TRP A 19 1.75 0.81 -12.33
N TRP A 20 1.60 -0.51 -12.29
CA TRP A 20 0.39 -1.22 -11.87
C TRP A 20 0.44 -1.66 -10.40
N LEU A 21 1.56 -1.40 -9.74
CA LEU A 21 1.85 -1.81 -8.39
C LEU A 21 1.88 -0.59 -7.49
N SER A 22 1.20 -0.73 -6.37
CA SER A 22 1.12 0.28 -5.33
C SER A 22 1.73 -0.29 -4.06
N VAL A 23 2.52 0.53 -3.37
CA VAL A 23 3.11 0.21 -2.08
C VAL A 23 2.16 0.69 -0.99
N CYS A 24 1.81 -0.21 -0.07
CA CYS A 24 0.94 0.16 1.05
C CYS A 24 1.67 1.12 2.00
N PRO A 25 1.10 2.30 2.32
CA PRO A 25 1.76 3.28 3.18
C PRO A 25 1.83 2.86 4.66
N ILE A 26 1.09 1.82 5.07
CA ILE A 26 1.07 1.33 6.45
C ILE A 26 2.14 0.28 6.72
N CYS A 27 2.30 -0.69 5.81
CA CYS A 27 3.20 -1.83 6.02
C CYS A 27 4.30 -1.97 4.96
N GLY A 28 4.36 -1.09 3.98
CA GLY A 28 5.37 -1.11 2.90
C GLY A 28 5.23 -2.27 1.91
N LYS A 29 4.14 -3.06 1.96
CA LYS A 29 3.94 -4.20 1.05
C LYS A 29 3.49 -3.74 -0.32
N THR A 30 4.06 -4.34 -1.36
CA THR A 30 3.72 -4.07 -2.76
C THR A 30 2.55 -4.94 -3.23
N VAL A 31 1.49 -4.29 -3.71
CA VAL A 31 0.28 -4.95 -4.20
C VAL A 31 -0.13 -4.40 -5.56
N CYS A 32 -0.68 -5.24 -6.43
CA CYS A 32 -1.21 -4.77 -7.71
C CYS A 32 -2.56 -4.06 -7.52
N HIS A 33 -2.95 -3.17 -8.44
CA HIS A 33 -4.23 -2.45 -8.37
C HIS A 33 -5.45 -3.37 -8.25
N SER A 34 -5.39 -4.60 -8.78
CA SER A 34 -6.46 -5.60 -8.66
C SER A 34 -6.57 -6.20 -7.25
N CYS A 35 -5.45 -6.40 -6.56
CA CYS A 35 -5.44 -6.94 -5.20
C CYS A 35 -5.48 -5.85 -4.12
N ALA A 36 -5.14 -4.62 -4.49
CA ALA A 36 -5.14 -3.47 -3.62
C ALA A 36 -6.57 -3.04 -3.28
N THR A 37 -6.76 -2.59 -2.05
CA THR A 37 -8.01 -1.97 -1.61
C THR A 37 -7.87 -0.46 -1.77
N PHE A 38 -8.70 0.14 -2.63
CA PHE A 38 -8.77 1.59 -2.76
C PHE A 38 -9.69 2.17 -1.69
N ALA A 39 -9.13 3.00 -0.82
CA ALA A 39 -9.87 3.67 0.25
C ALA A 39 -9.26 5.05 0.49
N TYR A 40 -10.05 6.04 0.87
CA TYR A 40 -9.54 7.38 1.23
C TYR A 40 -8.59 8.02 0.19
N GLY A 41 -8.79 7.70 -1.11
CA GLY A 41 -7.96 8.21 -2.21
C GLY A 41 -6.60 7.51 -2.39
N ARG A 42 -6.31 6.42 -1.67
CA ARG A 42 -5.04 5.69 -1.72
C ARG A 42 -5.25 4.17 -1.87
N TYR A 43 -4.22 3.49 -2.36
CA TYR A 43 -4.18 2.03 -2.47
C TYR A 43 -3.51 1.39 -1.25
N PHE A 44 -4.18 0.40 -0.66
CA PHE A 44 -3.70 -0.36 0.49
C PHE A 44 -3.56 -1.84 0.14
N CYS A 45 -2.67 -2.56 0.85
CA CYS A 45 -2.52 -4.00 0.64
C CYS A 45 -3.73 -4.82 1.12
N CYS A 46 -4.52 -4.27 2.03
CA CYS A 46 -5.73 -4.90 2.58
C CYS A 46 -6.62 -3.88 3.29
N ASN A 47 -7.87 -4.29 3.56
CA ASN A 47 -8.84 -3.46 4.28
C ASN A 47 -8.42 -3.13 5.72
N ALA A 48 -7.64 -4.01 6.37
CA ALA A 48 -7.12 -3.74 7.72
C ALA A 48 -6.17 -2.54 7.74
N CYS A 49 -5.25 -2.43 6.78
CA CYS A 49 -4.37 -1.26 6.65
C CYS A 49 -5.15 0.01 6.27
N ALA A 50 -6.18 -0.12 5.43
CA ALA A 50 -7.05 1.02 5.10
C ALA A 50 -7.79 1.53 6.34
N ALA A 51 -8.35 0.62 7.15
CA ALA A 51 -9.00 0.97 8.42
C ALA A 51 -8.01 1.57 9.42
N TYR A 52 -6.79 1.03 9.52
CA TYR A 52 -5.73 1.58 10.37
C TYR A 52 -5.37 3.02 9.98
N PHE A 53 -5.22 3.28 8.68
CA PHE A 53 -4.96 4.63 8.17
C PHE A 53 -6.07 5.63 8.51
N PHE A 54 -7.32 5.17 8.55
CA PHE A 54 -8.47 6.01 8.86
C PHE A 54 -8.63 6.28 10.35
N HIS A 55 -8.46 5.26 11.18
CA HIS A 55 -8.63 5.37 12.62
C HIS A 55 -7.40 5.96 13.33
N GLY A 56 -6.27 6.06 12.63
CA GLY A 56 -5.03 6.60 13.18
C GLY A 56 -4.33 5.59 14.09
N ASP A 57 -3.01 5.71 14.15
CA ASP A 57 -2.21 5.13 15.22
C ASP A 57 -2.76 5.69 16.56
N PRO A 58 -3.14 4.87 17.55
CA PRO A 58 -3.56 5.38 18.85
C PRO A 58 -2.42 6.07 19.65
N GLU A 59 -1.21 6.17 19.09
CA GLU A 59 -0.02 6.74 19.74
C GLU A 59 0.59 7.93 18.98
N GLU A 60 -0.20 8.96 18.68
CA GLU A 60 0.37 10.32 18.54
C GLU A 60 -0.56 11.37 19.17
N GLU A 61 -0.73 11.22 20.49
CA GLU A 61 -1.05 12.33 21.37
C GLU A 61 0.24 13.15 21.61
N GLY A 62 0.38 14.28 20.90
CA GLY A 62 1.16 15.43 21.37
C GLY A 62 2.53 15.74 20.74
N SER A 63 2.55 16.72 19.85
CA SER A 63 3.46 17.89 19.84
C SER A 63 2.77 18.95 18.95
N GLY A 64 2.24 20.06 19.48
CA GLY A 64 3.01 21.23 19.96
C GLY A 64 3.68 21.88 18.74
N GLU A 65 3.35 23.07 18.26
CA GLU A 65 2.96 24.36 18.89
C GLU A 65 2.05 25.18 17.94
#